data_AF-A0A371SJN1-F1
#
_entry.id   AF-A0A371SJN1-F1
#
_cell.length_a   1.000
_cell.length_b   1.000
_cell.length_c   1.000
_cell.angle_alpha   90.00
_cell.angle_beta   90.00
_cell.angle_gamma   90.00
#
_symmetry.space_group_name_H-M   'P 1'
#
loop_
_entity.id
_entity.type
_entity.pdbx_description
1 polymer ?
#
loop_
_entity_poly.entity_id
_entity_poly.type
_entity_poly.pdbx_seq_one_letter_code
_entity_poly.pdbx_strand_id
1 'polypeptide(L)' 'MLTVIIVSIIIVFVVLFLAVSTTSKAYQYKHTVDELEENPHLNHLENEENSDGK' A
#
# COMPACT_ATOMS: atom_id res chain seq x y z
N MET A 1 4.79 -42.82 -5.67
CA MET A 1 4.41 -41.92 -6.77
C MET A 1 3.24 -41.03 -6.36
N LEU A 2 2.05 -41.58 -6.06
CA LEU A 2 0.89 -40.80 -5.63
C LEU A 2 1.11 -40.00 -4.33
N THR A 3 1.82 -40.56 -3.36
CA THR A 3 2.23 -39.87 -2.14
C THR A 3 3.08 -38.63 -2.41
N VAL A 4 4.02 -38.73 -3.35
CA VAL A 4 4.87 -37.61 -3.76
C VAL A 4 4.04 -36.51 -4.44
N ILE A 5 3.06 -36.89 -5.26
CA ILE A 5 2.12 -35.95 -5.90
C ILE A 5 1.30 -35.21 -4.85
N ILE A 6 0.74 -35.92 -3.87
CA ILE A 6 -0.06 -35.31 -2.80
C ILE A 6 0.78 -34.34 -1.96
N VAL A 7 1.99 -34.74 -1.56
CA VAL A 7 2.90 -33.88 -0.79
C VAL A 7 3.31 -32.63 -1.57
N SER A 8 3.60 -32.77 -2.86
CA SER A 8 3.92 -31.64 -3.75
C SER A 8 2.79 -30.62 -3.80
N ILE A 9 1.55 -31.08 -3.97
CA ILE A 9 0.37 -30.20 -4.00
C ILE A 9 0.21 -29.46 -2.67
N ILE A 10 0.38 -30.14 -1.53
CA ILE A 10 0.30 -29.51 -0.21
C ILE A 10 1.34 -28.40 -0.06
N ILE A 11 2.59 -28.64 -0.48
CA ILE A 11 3.67 -27.64 -0.40
C ILE A 11 3.33 -26.41 -1.24
N VAL A 12 2.79 -26.59 -2.45
CA VAL A 12 2.36 -25.48 -3.31
C VAL A 12 1.30 -24.63 -2.62
N PHE A 13 0.30 -25.24 -1.99
CA PHE A 13 -0.73 -24.50 -1.25
C PHE A 13 -0.16 -23.72 -0.06
N VAL A 14 0.77 -24.32 0.70
CA VAL A 14 1.44 -23.64 1.81
C VAL A 14 2.23 -22.43 1.32
N VAL A 15 3.00 -22.59 0.24
CA VAL A 15 3.78 -21.49 -0.35
C VAL A 15 2.87 -20.39 -0.89
N LEU A 16 1.78 -20.73 -1.58
CA LEU A 16 0.81 -19.75 -2.07
C LEU A 16 0.15 -18.98 -0.93
N PHE A 17 -0.25 -19.66 0.15
CA PHE A 17 -0.87 -19.02 1.30
C PHE A 17 0.10 -18.05 1.98
N LEU A 18 1.36 -18.46 2.19
CA LEU A 18 2.41 -17.60 2.74
C LEU A 18 2.68 -16.39 1.85
N ALA A 19 2.73 -16.58 0.53
CA ALA A 19 2.98 -15.52 -0.44
C ALA A 19 1.85 -14.47 -0.43
N VAL A 20 0.59 -14.91 -0.49
CA VAL A 20 -0.58 -14.01 -0.44
C VAL A 20 -0.65 -13.29 0.91
N SER A 21 -0.42 -13.99 2.02
CA SER A 21 -0.45 -13.39 3.35
C SER A 21 0.61 -12.30 3.51
N THR A 22 1.84 -12.56 3.04
CA THR A 22 2.95 -11.62 3.12
C THR A 22 2.71 -10.40 2.21
N THR A 23 2.31 -10.64 0.96
CA THR A 23 2.02 -9.59 -0.01
C THR A 23 0.82 -8.74 0.42
N SER A 24 -0.22 -9.34 0.99
CA SER A 24 -1.37 -8.62 1.54
C SER A 24 -0.96 -7.66 2.65
N LYS A 25 -0.04 -8.07 3.54
CA LYS A 25 0.51 -7.18 4.59
C LYS A 25 1.38 -6.07 4.01
N ALA A 26 2.16 -6.36 2.97
CA ALA A 26 3.00 -5.38 2.30
C ALA A 26 2.18 -4.32 1.54
N TYR A 27 1.07 -4.68 0.91
CA TYR A 27 0.15 -3.71 0.31
C TYR A 27 -0.66 -2.94 1.35
N GLN A 28 -0.99 -3.56 2.49
CA GLN A 28 -1.61 -2.87 3.61
C GLN A 28 -0.64 -1.97 4.38
N TYR A 29 0.66 -2.07 4.12
CA TYR A 29 1.61 -1.04 4.52
C TYR A 29 1.27 0.21 3.69
N LYS A 30 0.36 1.01 4.25
CA LYS A 30 0.11 2.37 3.81
C LYS A 30 1.50 3.00 3.71
N HIS A 31 1.91 3.37 2.51
CA HIS A 31 2.80 4.51 2.40
C HIS A 31 2.10 5.58 3.23
N THR A 32 2.68 5.93 4.38
CA THR A 32 2.31 7.12 5.12
C THR A 32 2.49 8.24 4.10
N VAL A 33 1.40 8.55 3.39
CA VAL A 33 1.32 9.78 2.63
C VAL A 33 1.37 10.80 3.74
N ASP A 34 2.53 11.42 3.88
CA ASP A 34 2.79 12.40 4.92
C ASP A 34 1.59 13.33 5.02
N GLU A 35 1.06 13.47 6.24
CA GLU A 35 -0.09 14.32 6.47
C GLU A 35 0.28 15.74 6.02
N LEU A 36 -0.53 16.31 5.11
CA LEU A 36 -0.29 17.64 4.53
C LEU A 36 -0.42 18.79 5.55
N GLU A 37 -0.69 18.49 6.83
CA GLU A 37 -0.96 19.46 7.89
C GLU A 37 0.26 20.34 8.24
N GLU A 38 1.47 19.95 7.86
CA GLU A 38 2.69 20.74 8.11
C GLU A 38 3.43 21.13 6.81
N ASN A 39 2.71 21.42 5.73
CA ASN A 39 3.34 21.94 4.51
C ASN A 39 3.39 23.48 4.51
N PRO A 40 4.54 24.12 4.77
CA PRO A 40 4.67 25.59 4.79
C PRO A 40 4.35 26.26 3.44
N HIS A 41 4.23 25.50 2.35
CA HIS A 41 3.86 26.00 1.03
C HIS A 41 2.34 26.08 0.78
N LEU A 42 1.48 25.50 1.63
CA LEU A 42 0.02 25.54 1.47
C LEU A 42 -0.59 26.91 1.83
N ASN A 43 0.02 27.64 2.78
CA ASN A 43 -0.42 28.98 3.21
C ASN A 43 -0.29 30.07 2.13
N HIS A 44 0.40 29.79 1.02
CA HIS A 44 0.60 30.76 -0.04
C HIS A 44 -0.55 30.76 -1.07
N LEU A 45 -1.21 29.62 -1.27
CA LEU A 45 -2.21 29.46 -2.33
C LEU A 45 -3.56 30.13 -1.98
N GLU A 46 -3.93 30.18 -0.70
CA GLU A 46 -5.22 30.76 -0.27
C GLU A 46 -5.22 32.30 -0.30
N ASN A 47 -4.04 32.95 -0.27
CA ASN A 47 -3.93 34.42 -0.32
C ASN A 47 -3.82 34.98 -1.74
N GLU A 48 -3.47 34.18 -2.74
CA GLU A 48 -3.31 34.64 -4.13
C GLU A 48 -4.66 34.60 -4.90
N GLU A 49 -5.61 33.74 -4.52
CA GLU A 49 -6.92 33.63 -5.20
C GLU A 49 -7.89 34.77 -4.84
N ASN A 50 -7.67 35.48 -3.72
CA ASN A 50 -8.54 36.59 -3.27
C ASN A 50 -8.12 37.98 -3.77
N SER A 51 -7.06 38.10 -4.59
CA SER A 51 -6.52 39.39 -5.03
C SER A 51 -6.74 39.73 -6.51
N ASP A 52 -7.28 38.82 -7.33
CA ASP A 52 -7.49 39.04 -8.78
C ASP A 52 -8.98 39.13 -9.17
N GLY A 53 -9.78 39.74 -8.30
CA GLY A 53 -11.22 39.90 -8.46
C GLY A 53 -11.72 41.29 -8.08
N LYS A 54 -10.98 42.35 -8.41
CA LYS A 54 -11.42 43.75 -8.23
C LYS A 54 -11.21 44.59 -9.47
#